data_AF-A0A6A6GSX5-F1
#
_entry.id   AF-A0A6A6GSX5-F1
#
_cell.length_a   1.000
_cell.length_b   1.000
_cell.length_c   1.000
_cell.angle_alpha   90.00
_cell.angle_beta   90.00
_cell.angle_gamma   90.00
#
_symmetry.space_group_name_H-M   'P 1'
#
loop_
_entity.id
_entity.type
_entity.pdbx_description
1 polymer ?
#
loop_
_entity_poly.entity_id
_entity_poly.type
_entity_poly.pdbx_seq_one_letter_code
_entity_poly.pdbx_strand_id
1 'polypeptide(L)'
;MMNELRIHTQIHSRYLIFDASGHLPFHIVFGFCRRSPTDTDPRPLLLKIAGSVLDVPYALAHGLLTLHERNPEDAEQWIDVDLGRLNEVAAKEAGCLSLPSPVNRTEHWRDAFTVYQYHLDVNGVLATILEPGKKYTLRLASRDLGVKRWAYSDQMQFVENDGIPNHDSEAVNLVNSKSTASNATFTVAKSLSWPPRIETRMRFRTSSPSSDFALTNAELSSGSGSSTFLEVSVTNNGSDSVTVQTRGHQCFLIPWGPFQPEPDAVDDRVRIIDASPSRPPTSSLQVVNSATGEVVRGSEQHGTGALTSSTAGRRPKVEDLVILSPGAPIIREIDISSLVDGLEDGQYTIRMRSSGCRWWHGEVGKEESEEGRVPAHLCRIIVTPLTLESQDKLELRVADGKVDQSM
;
A
#
# COMPACT_ATOMS: atom_id res chain seq x y z
N MET A 1 -30.84 28.53 -17.86
CA MET A 1 -29.95 27.34 -17.74
C MET A 1 -28.95 27.67 -16.67
N MET A 2 -28.91 26.93 -15.56
CA MET A 2 -27.92 27.16 -14.52
C MET A 2 -26.53 26.88 -15.09
N ASN A 3 -25.62 27.85 -15.04
CA ASN A 3 -24.23 27.62 -15.37
C ASN A 3 -23.66 26.69 -14.29
N GLU A 4 -23.25 25.49 -14.70
CA GLU A 4 -22.58 24.49 -13.86
C GLU A 4 -21.20 24.21 -14.44
N LEU A 5 -20.17 24.16 -13.59
CA LEU A 5 -18.86 23.65 -13.98
C LEU A 5 -18.74 22.20 -13.48
N ARG A 6 -18.51 21.28 -14.43
CA ARG A 6 -18.47 19.83 -14.16
C ARG A 6 -17.05 19.37 -13.85
N ILE A 7 -16.86 18.83 -12.65
CA ILE A 7 -15.61 18.22 -12.21
C ILE A 7 -15.81 16.71 -12.12
N HIS A 8 -14.85 15.92 -12.58
CA HIS A 8 -14.91 14.48 -12.40
C HIS A 8 -14.41 14.11 -11.01
N THR A 9 -15.31 13.56 -10.18
CA THR A 9 -15.01 13.23 -8.78
C THR A 9 -15.01 11.73 -8.53
N GLN A 10 -14.03 11.26 -7.76
CA GLN A 10 -13.95 9.89 -7.22
C GLN A 10 -13.75 9.93 -5.70
N ILE A 11 -14.35 8.96 -5.00
CA ILE A 11 -14.24 8.82 -3.54
C ILE A 11 -13.84 7.38 -3.24
N HIS A 12 -12.80 7.21 -2.42
CA HIS A 12 -12.28 5.91 -1.99
C HIS A 12 -11.85 5.98 -0.53
N SER A 13 -11.70 4.83 0.13
CA SER A 13 -10.98 4.73 1.39
C SER A 13 -9.53 4.32 1.10
N ARG A 14 -8.56 4.87 1.84
CA ARG A 14 -7.15 4.52 1.67
C ARG A 14 -6.85 3.07 2.08
N TYR A 15 -7.66 2.53 2.98
CA TYR A 15 -7.61 1.12 3.38
C TYR A 15 -9.03 0.56 3.38
N LEU A 16 -9.14 -0.76 3.30
CA LEU A 16 -10.40 -1.46 3.58
C LEU A 16 -10.73 -1.52 5.07
N ILE A 17 -9.81 -1.13 5.95
CA ILE A 17 -9.97 -1.16 7.40
C ILE A 17 -9.67 0.19 8.02
N PHE A 18 -10.59 0.67 8.86
CA PHE A 18 -10.37 1.75 9.81
C PHE A 18 -9.99 1.16 11.17
N ASP A 19 -8.81 1.50 11.67
CA ASP A 19 -8.32 1.06 12.98
C ASP A 19 -8.73 2.04 14.06
N ALA A 20 -9.74 1.69 14.86
CA ALA A 20 -10.25 2.55 15.92
C ALA A 20 -9.23 2.82 17.04
N SER A 21 -8.15 2.03 17.12
CA SER A 21 -7.05 2.27 18.07
C SER A 21 -6.10 3.40 17.63
N GLY A 22 -6.16 3.82 16.35
CA GLY A 22 -5.38 4.94 15.81
C GLY A 22 -3.95 4.61 15.39
N HIS A 23 -3.52 3.34 15.50
CA HIS A 23 -2.17 2.97 15.06
C HIS A 23 -2.03 2.99 13.53
N LEU A 24 -3.09 2.65 12.78
CA LEU A 24 -3.12 2.77 11.32
C LEU A 24 -3.83 4.07 10.91
N PRO A 25 -3.13 5.07 10.35
CA PRO A 25 -3.76 6.31 9.90
C PRO A 25 -4.75 6.04 8.77
N PHE A 26 -6.01 6.46 8.95
CA PHE A 26 -7.06 6.22 7.99
C PHE A 26 -7.48 7.49 7.26
N HIS A 27 -7.71 7.36 5.95
CA HIS A 27 -8.06 8.49 5.11
C HIS A 27 -9.23 8.15 4.18
N ILE A 28 -10.14 9.12 4.03
CA ILE A 28 -11.06 9.17 2.89
C ILE A 28 -10.35 9.94 1.78
N VAL A 29 -10.21 9.30 0.63
CA VAL A 29 -9.48 9.81 -0.52
C VAL A 29 -10.48 10.36 -1.53
N PHE A 30 -10.28 11.62 -1.92
CA PHE A 30 -11.04 12.28 -2.96
C PHE A 30 -10.15 12.55 -4.16
N GLY A 31 -10.65 12.22 -5.34
CA GLY A 31 -10.04 12.56 -6.62
C GLY A 31 -10.84 13.54 -7.41
N PHE A 32 -10.17 14.58 -7.91
CA PHE A 32 -10.79 15.55 -8.79
C PHE A 32 -9.98 15.69 -10.07
N CYS A 33 -10.69 15.67 -11.19
CA CYS A 33 -10.10 15.92 -12.50
C CYS A 33 -11.00 16.86 -13.29
N ARG A 34 -10.44 17.99 -13.72
CA ARG A 34 -11.05 18.85 -14.73
C ARG A 34 -10.99 18.12 -16.06
N ARG A 35 -12.14 17.65 -16.52
CA ARG A 35 -12.28 16.83 -17.74
C ARG A 35 -13.32 17.40 -18.72
N SER A 36 -14.14 18.36 -18.29
CA SER A 36 -15.20 18.87 -19.16
C SER A 36 -14.60 19.46 -20.45
N PRO A 37 -15.06 19.05 -21.65
CA PRO A 37 -14.58 19.64 -22.90
C PRO A 37 -14.98 21.12 -23.04
N THR A 38 -15.92 21.59 -22.22
CA THR A 38 -16.35 22.99 -22.16
C THR A 38 -15.46 23.86 -21.25
N ASP A 39 -14.62 23.23 -20.43
CA ASP A 39 -13.67 23.93 -19.55
C ASP A 39 -12.41 24.24 -20.34
N THR A 40 -12.33 25.48 -20.83
CA THR A 40 -11.27 25.97 -21.72
C THR A 40 -10.32 26.93 -21.03
N ASP A 41 -10.47 27.16 -19.72
CA ASP A 41 -9.62 28.09 -18.99
C ASP A 41 -8.23 27.47 -18.74
N PRO A 42 -7.14 28.15 -19.19
CA PRO A 42 -5.78 27.64 -19.05
C PRO A 42 -5.25 27.71 -17.62
N ARG A 43 -5.87 28.47 -16.72
CA ARG A 43 -5.43 28.62 -15.33
C ARG A 43 -5.90 27.44 -14.48
N PRO A 44 -5.21 27.11 -13.38
CA PRO A 44 -5.72 26.18 -12.38
C PRO A 44 -7.05 26.65 -11.77
N LEU A 45 -7.82 25.69 -11.27
CA LEU A 45 -9.06 25.96 -10.54
C LEU A 45 -8.80 25.83 -9.05
N LEU A 46 -8.87 26.95 -8.34
CA LEU A 46 -8.72 27.00 -6.89
C LEU A 46 -10.10 26.85 -6.25
N LEU A 47 -10.25 25.90 -5.32
CA LEU A 47 -11.49 25.64 -4.59
C LEU A 47 -11.28 25.65 -3.07
N LYS A 48 -12.22 26.25 -2.35
CA LYS A 48 -12.22 26.28 -0.89
C LYS A 48 -12.75 24.94 -0.35
N ILE A 49 -12.00 24.33 0.56
CA ILE A 49 -12.33 23.03 1.16
C ILE A 49 -13.44 23.18 2.20
N ALA A 50 -13.35 24.19 3.06
CA ALA A 50 -14.27 24.41 4.16
C ALA A 50 -15.72 24.51 3.68
N GLY A 51 -16.61 23.73 4.29
CA GLY A 51 -18.03 23.72 3.96
C GLY A 51 -18.42 23.02 2.66
N SER A 52 -17.52 22.21 2.07
CA SER A 52 -17.75 21.42 0.86
C SER A 52 -17.74 19.90 1.16
N VAL A 53 -17.94 19.07 0.14
CA VAL A 53 -17.76 17.59 0.24
C VAL A 53 -16.39 17.14 0.77
N LEU A 54 -15.38 18.01 0.72
CA LEU A 54 -14.03 17.74 1.22
C LEU A 54 -13.88 17.92 2.73
N ASP A 55 -14.83 18.61 3.35
CA ASP A 55 -14.97 18.73 4.80
C ASP A 55 -15.93 17.64 5.29
N VAL A 56 -15.44 16.42 5.45
CA VAL A 56 -16.26 15.21 5.58
C VAL A 56 -17.32 15.30 6.69
N PRO A 57 -16.99 15.70 7.95
CA PRO A 57 -18.00 15.82 9.01
C PRO A 57 -19.07 16.86 8.68
N TYR A 58 -18.68 18.03 8.15
CA TYR A 58 -19.62 19.06 7.72
C TYR A 58 -20.53 18.54 6.60
N ALA A 59 -19.93 17.88 5.60
CA ALA A 59 -20.62 17.37 4.43
C ALA A 59 -21.65 16.27 4.79
N LEU A 60 -21.36 15.43 5.78
CA LEU A 60 -22.31 14.47 6.33
C LEU A 60 -23.47 15.17 7.06
N ALA A 61 -23.15 16.16 7.91
CA ALA A 61 -24.17 16.91 8.66
C ALA A 61 -25.12 17.71 7.75
N HIS A 62 -24.63 18.17 6.59
CA HIS A 62 -25.39 19.01 5.65
C HIS A 62 -25.91 18.24 4.43
N GLY A 63 -25.84 16.90 4.45
CA GLY A 63 -26.41 16.06 3.39
C GLY A 63 -25.71 16.18 2.02
N LEU A 64 -24.43 16.60 1.99
CA LEU A 64 -23.59 16.54 0.80
C LEU A 64 -22.98 15.13 0.62
N LEU A 65 -22.75 14.44 1.73
CA LEU A 65 -22.34 13.05 1.81
C LEU A 65 -23.38 12.23 2.58
N THR A 66 -23.48 10.95 2.26
CA THR A 66 -24.27 9.96 2.99
C THR A 66 -23.37 8.87 3.55
N LEU A 67 -23.65 8.40 4.76
CA LEU A 67 -22.98 7.28 5.39
C LEU A 67 -24.01 6.17 5.64
N HIS A 68 -23.71 4.96 5.18
CA HIS A 68 -24.55 3.80 5.43
C HIS A 68 -23.75 2.67 6.08
N GLU A 69 -24.40 1.91 6.95
CA GLU A 69 -23.90 0.69 7.56
C GLU A 69 -24.45 -0.54 6.82
N ARG A 70 -23.63 -1.58 6.65
CA ARG A 70 -24.09 -2.86 6.11
C ARG A 70 -24.95 -3.58 7.14
N ASN A 71 -26.15 -4.00 6.75
CA ASN A 71 -27.02 -4.78 7.64
C ASN A 71 -26.33 -6.11 8.00
N PRO A 72 -26.20 -6.47 9.29
CA PRO A 72 -25.66 -7.77 9.69
C PRO A 72 -26.54 -8.96 9.28
N GLU A 73 -27.85 -8.75 9.12
CA GLU A 73 -28.81 -9.81 8.76
C GLU A 73 -28.93 -10.02 7.24
N ASP A 74 -28.74 -8.95 6.46
CA ASP A 74 -28.73 -8.99 5.00
C ASP A 74 -27.48 -8.32 4.44
N ALA A 75 -26.58 -9.15 3.93
CA ALA A 75 -25.31 -8.72 3.39
C ALA A 75 -25.45 -7.79 2.17
N GLU A 76 -26.58 -7.74 1.48
CA GLU A 76 -26.79 -6.85 0.34
C GLU A 76 -27.45 -5.51 0.73
N GLN A 77 -27.99 -5.41 1.94
CA GLN A 77 -28.68 -4.22 2.41
C GLN A 77 -27.74 -3.23 3.12
N TRP A 78 -27.91 -1.95 2.79
CA TRP A 78 -27.26 -0.82 3.44
C TRP A 78 -28.32 0.04 4.14
N ILE A 79 -28.06 0.42 5.38
CA ILE A 79 -28.97 1.18 6.24
C ILE A 79 -28.34 2.54 6.55
N ASP A 80 -29.14 3.61 6.49
CA ASP A 80 -28.70 4.96 6.86
C ASP A 80 -28.21 4.99 8.31
N VAL A 81 -27.04 5.61 8.52
CA VAL A 81 -26.49 5.83 9.85
C VAL A 81 -27.11 7.08 10.45
N ASP A 82 -27.46 7.06 11.73
CA ASP A 82 -27.88 8.27 12.44
C ASP A 82 -26.70 9.23 12.60
N LEU A 83 -26.78 10.37 11.92
CA LEU A 83 -25.77 11.42 11.91
C LEU A 83 -26.09 12.55 12.89
N GLY A 84 -27.08 12.42 13.76
CA GLY A 84 -27.53 13.48 14.67
C GLY A 84 -26.41 14.10 15.52
N ARG A 85 -25.37 13.33 15.84
CA ARG A 85 -24.17 13.80 16.56
C ARG A 85 -23.30 14.79 15.75
N LEU A 86 -23.50 14.90 14.45
CA LEU A 86 -22.76 15.81 13.55
C LEU A 86 -23.46 17.15 13.32
N ASN A 87 -24.70 17.32 13.79
CA ASN A 87 -25.54 18.48 13.45
C ASN A 87 -24.95 19.85 13.85
N GLU A 88 -24.01 19.88 14.81
CA GLU A 88 -23.36 21.10 15.30
C GLU A 88 -21.96 21.33 14.70
N VAL A 89 -21.53 20.50 13.74
CA VAL A 89 -20.18 20.61 13.18
C VAL A 89 -20.08 21.83 12.27
N ALA A 90 -19.36 22.84 12.75
CA ALA A 90 -18.97 24.00 11.95
C ALA A 90 -17.96 23.60 10.85
N ALA A 91 -17.92 24.39 9.78
CA ALA A 91 -16.93 24.21 8.74
C ALA A 91 -15.51 24.39 9.32
N LYS A 92 -14.57 23.54 8.89
CA LYS A 92 -13.16 23.63 9.32
C LYS A 92 -12.50 24.94 8.85
N GLU A 93 -11.32 25.22 9.40
CA GLU A 93 -10.46 26.32 8.96
C GLU A 93 -10.17 26.27 7.43
N ALA A 94 -9.86 27.44 6.87
CA ALA A 94 -9.78 27.65 5.43
C ALA A 94 -8.56 26.94 4.80
N GLY A 95 -8.80 25.76 4.21
CA GLY A 95 -7.91 25.14 3.23
C GLY A 95 -8.36 25.39 1.79
N CYS A 96 -7.42 25.34 0.85
CA CYS A 96 -7.71 25.39 -0.58
C CYS A 96 -7.12 24.17 -1.30
N LEU A 97 -7.77 23.76 -2.38
CA LEU A 97 -7.28 22.74 -3.31
C LEU A 97 -7.16 23.36 -4.70
N SER A 98 -6.06 23.10 -5.41
CA SER A 98 -5.85 23.59 -6.78
C SER A 98 -5.94 22.43 -7.76
N LEU A 99 -6.81 22.55 -8.77
CA LEU A 99 -6.98 21.56 -9.83
C LEU A 99 -6.31 22.05 -11.13
N PRO A 100 -5.35 21.30 -11.68
CA PRO A 100 -4.66 21.65 -12.93
C PRO A 100 -5.62 21.83 -14.10
N SER A 101 -5.23 22.71 -15.03
CA SER A 101 -5.98 22.96 -16.26
C SER A 101 -6.06 21.71 -17.15
N PRO A 102 -7.18 21.50 -17.88
CA PRO A 102 -7.25 20.53 -18.97
C PRO A 102 -6.58 21.03 -20.26
N VAL A 103 -6.28 22.32 -20.38
CA VAL A 103 -5.69 22.92 -21.59
C VAL A 103 -4.24 22.43 -21.75
N ASN A 104 -3.89 21.99 -22.96
CA ASN A 104 -2.57 21.44 -23.31
C ASN A 104 -2.13 20.20 -22.52
N ARG A 105 -3.06 19.51 -21.86
CA ARG A 105 -2.75 18.26 -21.15
C ARG A 105 -2.31 17.16 -22.12
N THR A 106 -1.09 16.66 -21.94
CA THR A 106 -0.52 15.58 -22.76
C THR A 106 -0.73 14.19 -22.15
N GLU A 107 -0.90 14.11 -20.83
CA GLU A 107 -1.17 12.86 -20.11
C GLU A 107 -2.64 12.42 -20.20
N HIS A 108 -2.89 11.13 -20.02
CA HIS A 108 -4.25 10.61 -19.99
C HIS A 108 -4.97 11.10 -18.71
N TRP A 109 -6.25 11.47 -18.82
CA TRP A 109 -6.97 12.14 -17.73
C TRP A 109 -7.07 11.34 -16.41
N ARG A 110 -6.91 10.01 -16.47
CA ARG A 110 -6.89 9.14 -15.28
C ARG A 110 -5.61 9.29 -14.46
N ASP A 111 -4.55 9.81 -15.06
CA ASP A 111 -3.28 10.07 -14.39
C ASP A 111 -3.23 11.52 -13.87
N ALA A 112 -4.14 12.37 -14.35
CA ALA A 112 -4.24 13.79 -14.03
C ALA A 112 -5.17 14.13 -12.84
N PHE A 113 -5.42 13.17 -11.95
CA PHE A 113 -6.26 13.44 -10.77
C PHE A 113 -5.47 14.22 -9.71
N THR A 114 -6.05 15.31 -9.24
CA THR A 114 -5.63 15.90 -7.97
C THR A 114 -6.25 15.11 -6.82
N VAL A 115 -5.40 14.67 -5.90
CA VAL A 115 -5.78 13.83 -4.76
C VAL A 115 -5.84 14.69 -3.49
N TYR A 116 -6.97 14.64 -2.81
CA TYR A 116 -7.13 15.16 -1.46
C TYR A 116 -7.41 14.02 -0.49
N GLN A 117 -6.75 14.02 0.66
CA GLN A 117 -6.92 12.98 1.69
C GLN A 117 -7.45 13.60 2.96
N TYR A 118 -8.69 13.30 3.29
CA TYR A 118 -9.27 13.64 4.58
C TYR A 118 -8.81 12.63 5.63
N HIS A 119 -8.01 13.06 6.59
CA HIS A 119 -7.64 12.24 7.74
C HIS A 119 -8.83 12.08 8.69
N LEU A 120 -9.24 10.84 8.92
CA LEU A 120 -10.29 10.52 9.89
C LEU A 120 -9.65 10.34 11.27
N ASP A 121 -9.79 11.38 12.09
CA ASP A 121 -9.31 11.36 13.47
C ASP A 121 -10.12 10.38 14.33
N VAL A 122 -9.44 9.45 14.98
CA VAL A 122 -10.02 8.45 15.89
C VAL A 122 -10.70 9.06 17.11
N ASN A 123 -10.28 10.28 17.50
CA ASN A 123 -10.90 11.02 18.59
C ASN A 123 -11.93 12.05 18.08
N GLY A 124 -12.11 12.14 16.76
CA GLY A 124 -13.03 13.08 16.14
C GLY A 124 -14.48 12.63 16.22
N VAL A 125 -15.40 13.60 16.04
CA VAL A 125 -16.85 13.35 16.15
C VAL A 125 -17.35 12.23 15.23
N LEU A 126 -16.79 12.12 14.02
CA LEU A 126 -17.15 11.06 13.07
C LEU A 126 -16.76 9.67 13.58
N ALA A 127 -15.60 9.52 14.24
CA ALA A 127 -15.17 8.24 14.77
C ALA A 127 -16.11 7.73 15.88
N THR A 128 -16.77 8.62 16.63
CA THR A 128 -17.74 8.24 17.67
C THR A 128 -19.02 7.57 17.16
N ILE A 129 -19.25 7.62 15.83
CA ILE A 129 -20.38 7.01 15.14
C ILE A 129 -20.00 5.63 14.59
N LEU A 130 -18.70 5.38 14.38
CA LEU A 130 -18.18 4.20 13.70
C LEU A 130 -17.93 3.08 14.72
N GLU A 131 -18.77 2.04 14.68
CA GLU A 131 -18.69 0.93 15.63
C GLU A 131 -17.73 -0.18 15.18
N PRO A 132 -16.85 -0.70 16.05
CA PRO A 132 -16.02 -1.85 15.75
C PRO A 132 -16.82 -3.08 15.30
N GLY A 133 -16.33 -3.77 14.27
CA GLY A 133 -16.97 -4.93 13.66
C GLY A 133 -17.98 -4.60 12.56
N LYS A 134 -18.36 -3.33 12.40
CA LYS A 134 -19.31 -2.90 11.36
C LYS A 134 -18.60 -2.49 10.08
N LYS A 135 -19.32 -2.58 8.96
CA LYS A 135 -18.86 -2.17 7.63
C LYS A 135 -19.66 -0.98 7.15
N TYR A 136 -18.98 0.06 6.71
CA TYR A 136 -19.58 1.33 6.29
C TYR A 136 -19.31 1.64 4.81
N THR A 137 -20.18 2.42 4.20
CA THR A 137 -19.98 3.03 2.87
C THR A 137 -20.33 4.51 2.91
N LEU A 138 -19.40 5.34 2.45
CA LEU A 138 -19.56 6.79 2.31
C LEU A 138 -19.65 7.15 0.83
N ARG A 139 -20.64 7.97 0.48
CA ARG A 139 -21.01 8.30 -0.91
C ARG A 139 -21.40 9.77 -1.05
N LEU A 140 -21.31 10.31 -2.26
CA LEU A 140 -21.96 11.58 -2.60
C LEU A 140 -23.48 11.42 -2.51
N ALA A 141 -24.15 12.38 -1.85
CA ALA A 141 -25.59 12.44 -1.77
C ALA A 141 -26.22 12.94 -3.09
N SER A 142 -25.51 13.82 -3.80
CA SER A 142 -25.97 14.41 -5.06
C SER A 142 -24.79 14.79 -5.97
N ARG A 143 -25.09 15.44 -7.10
CA ARG A 143 -24.04 16.01 -7.96
C ARG A 143 -23.41 17.27 -7.37
N ASP A 144 -24.09 17.98 -6.49
CA ASP A 144 -23.56 19.21 -5.91
C ASP A 144 -22.37 18.88 -4.97
N LEU A 145 -21.25 19.56 -5.18
CA LEU A 145 -20.05 19.40 -4.35
C LEU A 145 -20.07 20.35 -3.13
N GLY A 146 -21.04 21.26 -3.04
CA GLY A 146 -21.20 22.20 -1.93
C GLY A 146 -20.06 23.21 -1.82
N VAL A 147 -19.25 23.39 -2.88
CA VAL A 147 -18.12 24.32 -2.87
C VAL A 147 -18.64 25.76 -2.94
N LYS A 148 -18.61 26.44 -1.80
CA LYS A 148 -19.12 27.82 -1.66
C LYS A 148 -18.25 28.89 -2.31
N ARG A 149 -16.95 28.61 -2.52
CA ARG A 149 -16.00 29.55 -3.13
C ARG A 149 -15.00 28.83 -4.01
N TRP A 150 -14.90 29.27 -5.26
CA TRP A 150 -13.91 28.82 -6.22
C TRP A 150 -13.59 29.91 -7.25
N ALA A 151 -12.42 29.86 -7.85
CA ALA A 151 -12.00 30.76 -8.92
C ALA A 151 -10.89 30.13 -9.79
N TYR A 152 -10.75 30.59 -11.02
CA TYR A 152 -9.57 30.31 -11.83
C TYR A 152 -8.41 31.19 -11.38
N SER A 153 -7.33 30.59 -10.88
CA SER A 153 -6.21 31.34 -10.29
C SER A 153 -4.93 30.50 -10.29
N ASP A 154 -3.80 31.16 -10.54
CA ASP A 154 -2.46 30.59 -10.37
C ASP A 154 -1.99 30.63 -8.91
N GLN A 155 -2.81 31.20 -8.00
CA GLN A 155 -2.50 31.24 -6.58
C GLN A 155 -2.79 29.90 -5.89
N MET A 156 -2.05 29.62 -4.83
CA MET A 156 -2.23 28.41 -4.01
C MET A 156 -3.34 28.56 -2.96
N GLN A 157 -3.73 29.80 -2.63
CA GLN A 157 -4.73 30.13 -1.61
C GLN A 157 -5.51 31.38 -2.01
N PHE A 158 -6.71 31.56 -1.46
CA PHE A 158 -7.44 32.82 -1.61
C PHE A 158 -6.79 33.89 -0.74
N VAL A 159 -6.39 35.00 -1.35
CA VAL A 159 -5.89 36.17 -0.61
C VAL A 159 -7.08 36.92 -0.02
N GLU A 160 -7.07 37.08 1.31
CA GLU A 160 -7.98 37.98 2.03
C GLU A 160 -7.26 39.34 2.17
N ASN A 161 -7.65 40.34 1.37
CA ASN A 161 -7.20 41.72 1.60
C ASN A 161 -8.31 42.45 2.35
N ASP A 162 -8.00 43.02 3.51
CA ASP A 162 -8.88 43.93 4.27
C ASP A 162 -10.34 43.47 4.43
N GLY A 163 -10.57 42.16 4.63
CA GLY A 163 -11.91 41.58 4.77
C GLY A 163 -12.75 41.56 3.48
N ILE A 164 -12.19 41.97 2.35
CA ILE A 164 -12.84 41.93 1.04
C ILE A 164 -12.12 40.87 0.18
N PRO A 165 -12.79 39.77 -0.19
CA PRO A 165 -12.20 38.76 -1.06
C PRO A 165 -11.80 39.38 -2.41
N ASN A 166 -10.50 39.48 -2.68
CA ASN A 166 -9.95 40.14 -3.87
C ASN A 166 -10.08 39.32 -5.18
N HIS A 167 -10.72 38.15 -5.10
CA HIS A 167 -11.14 37.34 -6.24
C HIS A 167 -12.63 37.10 -6.11
N ASP A 168 -13.39 37.62 -7.09
CA ASP A 168 -14.80 37.33 -7.24
C ASP A 168 -14.97 35.81 -7.30
N SER A 169 -15.67 35.26 -6.30
CA SER A 169 -16.08 33.86 -6.39
C SER A 169 -16.98 33.72 -7.61
N GLU A 170 -16.72 32.71 -8.41
CA GLU A 170 -17.57 32.42 -9.56
C GLU A 170 -18.98 32.07 -9.06
N ALA A 171 -20.01 32.65 -9.69
CA ALA A 171 -21.42 32.47 -9.31
C ALA A 171 -22.02 31.12 -9.78
N VAL A 172 -21.18 30.30 -10.43
CA VAL A 172 -21.51 29.04 -11.07
C VAL A 172 -21.29 27.91 -10.06
N ASN A 173 -22.18 26.91 -10.02
CA ASN A 173 -22.04 25.80 -9.09
C ASN A 173 -21.00 24.77 -9.60
N LEU A 174 -20.16 24.26 -8.70
CA LEU A 174 -19.30 23.10 -8.98
C LEU A 174 -20.08 21.82 -8.73
N VAL A 175 -20.21 21.02 -9.79
CA VAL A 175 -20.95 19.75 -9.72
C VAL A 175 -20.09 18.59 -10.19
N ASN A 176 -20.34 17.40 -9.65
CA ASN A 176 -19.80 16.16 -10.18
C ASN A 176 -20.34 15.91 -11.60
N SER A 177 -19.45 15.56 -12.51
CA SER A 177 -19.75 15.20 -13.90
C SER A 177 -20.72 14.01 -14.05
N LYS A 178 -20.81 13.14 -13.03
CA LYS A 178 -21.67 11.95 -12.99
C LYS A 178 -22.70 12.06 -11.87
N SER A 179 -23.80 11.30 -11.99
CA SER A 179 -24.81 11.18 -10.92
C SER A 179 -24.28 10.59 -9.62
N THR A 180 -23.22 9.79 -9.69
CA THR A 180 -22.54 9.20 -8.54
C THR A 180 -21.04 9.39 -8.68
N ALA A 181 -20.36 9.48 -7.55
CA ALA A 181 -18.93 9.15 -7.48
C ALA A 181 -18.80 7.65 -7.15
N SER A 182 -17.58 7.11 -7.25
CA SER A 182 -17.22 5.91 -6.49
C SER A 182 -17.49 6.11 -4.99
N ASN A 183 -17.36 5.05 -4.21
CA ASN A 183 -17.64 5.05 -2.78
C ASN A 183 -16.40 4.65 -1.97
N ALA A 184 -16.28 5.25 -0.78
CA ALA A 184 -15.34 4.78 0.24
C ALA A 184 -16.04 3.69 1.05
N THR A 185 -15.50 2.47 1.05
CA THR A 185 -16.07 1.34 1.80
C THR A 185 -14.99 0.69 2.65
N PHE A 186 -15.27 0.59 3.95
CA PHE A 186 -14.32 0.10 4.93
C PHE A 186 -15.03 -0.59 6.10
N THR A 187 -14.31 -1.48 6.78
CA THR A 187 -14.75 -2.13 8.03
C THR A 187 -14.00 -1.51 9.20
N VAL A 188 -14.66 -1.32 10.33
CA VAL A 188 -14.03 -0.80 11.54
C VAL A 188 -13.45 -1.96 12.34
N ALA A 189 -12.15 -1.93 12.59
CA ALA A 189 -11.49 -2.83 13.53
C ALA A 189 -11.34 -2.13 14.88
N LYS A 190 -11.55 -2.86 15.98
CA LYS A 190 -11.30 -2.33 17.33
C LYS A 190 -9.82 -1.97 17.50
N SER A 191 -8.95 -2.86 17.07
CA SER A 191 -7.50 -2.68 17.00
C SER A 191 -6.98 -3.64 15.94
N LEU A 192 -6.08 -3.17 15.10
CA LEU A 192 -5.32 -4.06 14.23
C LEU A 192 -4.20 -4.76 15.00
N SER A 193 -3.84 -5.96 14.53
CA SER A 193 -2.62 -6.63 14.96
C SER A 193 -1.43 -6.05 14.21
N TRP A 194 -0.37 -5.76 14.95
CA TRP A 194 0.88 -5.21 14.43
C TRP A 194 2.00 -6.23 14.57
N PRO A 195 2.82 -6.43 13.53
CA PRO A 195 3.94 -7.35 13.61
C PRO A 195 4.98 -6.81 14.59
N PRO A 196 5.79 -7.71 15.20
CA PRO A 196 6.95 -7.27 15.95
C PRO A 196 7.96 -6.58 15.02
N ARG A 197 8.88 -5.82 15.62
CA ARG A 197 10.02 -5.28 14.86
C ARG A 197 10.93 -6.42 14.42
N ILE A 198 11.21 -6.45 13.12
CA ILE A 198 12.12 -7.40 12.51
C ILE A 198 13.39 -6.67 12.07
N GLU A 199 14.55 -7.23 12.38
CA GLU A 199 15.83 -6.76 11.86
C GLU A 199 16.34 -7.76 10.83
N THR A 200 16.70 -7.27 9.64
CA THR A 200 17.32 -8.09 8.59
C THR A 200 18.73 -7.59 8.30
N ARG A 201 19.70 -8.48 8.43
CA ARG A 201 21.10 -8.24 8.10
C ARG A 201 21.53 -9.07 6.90
N MET A 202 22.43 -8.50 6.10
CA MET A 202 23.01 -9.14 4.94
C MET A 202 24.53 -9.06 4.98
N ARG A 203 25.20 -10.14 4.55
CA ARG A 203 26.65 -10.13 4.32
C ARG A 203 27.04 -11.18 3.28
N PHE A 204 28.13 -10.94 2.57
CA PHE A 204 28.71 -12.00 1.75
C PHE A 204 29.24 -13.12 2.65
N ARG A 205 29.08 -14.36 2.20
CA ARG A 205 29.74 -15.48 2.86
C ARG A 205 31.16 -15.57 2.35
N THR A 206 32.12 -15.20 3.18
CA THR A 206 33.52 -15.57 2.95
C THR A 206 33.63 -17.08 3.13
N SER A 207 34.11 -17.79 2.12
CA SER A 207 34.31 -19.24 2.18
C SER A 207 35.20 -19.60 3.37
N SER A 208 34.62 -20.15 4.43
CA SER A 208 35.35 -20.89 5.45
C SER A 208 34.64 -22.23 5.63
N PRO A 209 35.36 -23.36 5.55
CA PRO A 209 34.75 -24.68 5.55
C PRO A 209 34.33 -25.04 6.98
N SER A 210 33.09 -24.73 7.36
CA SER A 210 32.47 -25.49 8.44
C SER A 210 31.94 -26.78 7.84
N SER A 211 32.75 -27.83 7.98
CA SER A 211 32.24 -29.21 8.03
C SER A 211 31.03 -29.23 8.95
N ASP A 212 29.86 -29.46 8.37
CA ASP A 212 28.69 -30.12 8.95
C ASP A 212 27.44 -29.59 8.25
N PHE A 213 27.25 -30.00 7.00
CA PHE A 213 25.98 -30.51 6.48
C PHE A 213 26.29 -31.06 5.08
N ALA A 214 26.12 -32.37 4.95
CA ALA A 214 26.47 -33.14 3.76
C ALA A 214 25.79 -32.58 2.51
N LEU A 215 26.59 -31.99 1.62
CA LEU A 215 26.27 -31.83 0.21
C LEU A 215 26.30 -33.21 -0.44
N THR A 216 25.17 -33.90 -0.49
CA THR A 216 24.88 -34.81 -1.60
C THR A 216 24.11 -34.02 -2.64
N ASN A 217 24.85 -33.43 -3.57
CA ASN A 217 24.50 -33.24 -4.98
C ASN A 217 25.73 -32.59 -5.66
N ALA A 218 26.83 -33.34 -5.69
CA ALA A 218 27.83 -33.15 -6.71
C ALA A 218 27.27 -33.71 -8.04
N GLU A 219 27.70 -33.10 -9.13
CA GLU A 219 27.40 -33.46 -10.52
C GLU A 219 26.10 -32.86 -11.08
N LEU A 220 26.22 -31.60 -11.53
CA LEU A 220 26.00 -31.23 -12.94
C LEU A 220 26.19 -29.72 -13.09
N SER A 221 27.41 -29.31 -13.43
CA SER A 221 27.71 -28.21 -14.38
C SER A 221 29.23 -27.97 -14.39
N SER A 222 29.89 -28.61 -15.33
CA SER A 222 31.21 -28.21 -15.83
C SER A 222 31.08 -26.84 -16.52
N GLY A 223 31.30 -25.78 -15.76
CA GLY A 223 31.38 -24.40 -16.24
C GLY A 223 32.02 -23.53 -15.15
N SER A 224 33.15 -22.90 -15.47
CA SER A 224 33.97 -22.12 -14.55
C SER A 224 33.25 -20.86 -14.02
N GLY A 225 32.46 -21.00 -12.96
CA GLY A 225 31.91 -19.88 -12.19
C GLY A 225 32.13 -20.12 -10.69
N SER A 226 32.82 -19.21 -10.01
CA SER A 226 32.87 -19.19 -8.54
C SER A 226 31.45 -18.90 -8.03
N SER A 227 30.89 -19.80 -7.23
CA SER A 227 29.60 -19.55 -6.62
C SER A 227 29.70 -18.40 -5.61
N THR A 228 28.76 -17.46 -5.69
CA THR A 228 28.68 -16.31 -4.79
C THR A 228 27.46 -16.47 -3.90
N PHE A 229 27.70 -16.50 -2.59
CA PHE A 229 26.65 -16.70 -1.59
C PHE A 229 26.44 -15.46 -0.73
N LEU A 230 25.17 -15.15 -0.50
CA LEU A 230 24.70 -14.15 0.42
C LEU A 230 24.18 -14.83 1.69
N GLU A 231 24.66 -14.43 2.85
CA GLU A 231 24.05 -14.78 4.12
C GLU A 231 23.05 -13.69 4.52
N VAL A 232 21.81 -14.09 4.79
CA VAL A 232 20.75 -13.23 5.29
C VAL A 232 20.34 -13.70 6.67
N SER A 233 20.44 -12.82 7.66
CA SER A 233 20.01 -13.06 9.03
C SER A 233 18.77 -12.24 9.33
N VAL A 234 17.71 -12.87 9.85
CA VAL A 234 16.47 -12.21 10.23
C VAL A 234 16.15 -12.50 11.69
N THR A 235 16.09 -11.45 12.49
CA THR A 235 15.83 -11.51 13.93
C THR A 235 14.50 -10.86 14.27
N ASN A 236 13.66 -11.57 15.03
CA ASN A 236 12.48 -11.01 15.65
C ASN A 236 12.87 -10.32 16.96
N ASN A 237 12.77 -8.99 16.99
CA ASN A 237 13.10 -8.17 18.17
C ASN A 237 11.88 -7.94 19.09
N GLY A 238 10.75 -8.61 18.83
CA GLY A 238 9.59 -8.64 19.69
C GLY A 238 9.70 -9.64 20.85
N SER A 239 8.68 -9.65 21.71
CA SER A 239 8.57 -10.58 22.86
C SER A 239 8.05 -11.96 22.50
N ASP A 240 7.27 -12.07 21.42
CA ASP A 240 6.52 -13.27 21.09
C ASP A 240 6.94 -13.83 19.73
N SER A 241 6.85 -15.15 19.59
CA SER A 241 7.03 -15.83 18.31
C SER A 241 5.98 -15.35 17.31
N VAL A 242 6.37 -15.28 16.04
CA VAL A 242 5.44 -15.06 14.93
C VAL A 242 5.70 -16.06 13.82
N THR A 243 4.63 -16.44 13.12
CA THR A 243 4.72 -17.27 11.93
C THR A 243 4.54 -16.43 10.70
N VAL A 244 5.43 -16.58 9.72
CA VAL A 244 5.50 -15.74 8.52
C VAL A 244 5.33 -16.60 7.28
N GLN A 245 4.45 -16.19 6.37
CA GLN A 245 4.28 -16.83 5.08
C GLN A 245 5.42 -16.42 4.14
N THR A 246 6.14 -17.39 3.60
CA THR A 246 7.32 -17.14 2.75
C THR A 246 7.07 -17.44 1.27
N ARG A 247 6.02 -18.21 0.95
CA ARG A 247 5.63 -18.61 -0.41
C ARG A 247 4.13 -18.48 -0.63
N GLY A 248 3.75 -18.48 -1.91
CA GLY A 248 2.35 -18.37 -2.35
C GLY A 248 1.76 -16.99 -2.14
N HIS A 249 0.44 -16.90 -2.31
CA HIS A 249 -0.28 -15.63 -2.36
C HIS A 249 -0.26 -14.90 -1.02
N GLN A 250 0.35 -13.72 -1.02
CA GLN A 250 0.49 -12.87 0.15
C GLN A 250 -0.74 -11.97 0.28
N CYS A 251 -1.38 -11.99 1.46
CA CYS A 251 -2.52 -11.13 1.77
C CYS A 251 -2.26 -10.37 3.06
N PHE A 252 -2.20 -9.04 2.97
CA PHE A 252 -2.07 -8.11 4.08
C PHE A 252 -2.58 -6.74 3.64
N LEU A 253 -2.85 -5.85 4.60
CA LEU A 253 -3.26 -4.49 4.32
C LEU A 253 -2.18 -3.73 3.56
N ILE A 254 -2.55 -3.20 2.40
CA ILE A 254 -1.72 -2.27 1.63
C ILE A 254 -2.50 -0.97 1.44
N PRO A 255 -1.83 0.19 1.49
CA PRO A 255 -2.49 1.44 1.19
C PRO A 255 -2.95 1.41 -0.26
N TRP A 256 -4.23 1.69 -0.49
CA TRP A 256 -4.77 1.93 -1.81
C TRP A 256 -4.02 3.11 -2.43
N GLY A 257 -3.58 2.94 -3.67
CA GLY A 257 -3.31 4.11 -4.50
C GLY A 257 -4.62 4.90 -4.63
N PRO A 258 -4.57 6.24 -4.76
CA PRO A 258 -5.76 7.07 -4.65
C PRO A 258 -6.89 6.71 -5.63
N PHE A 259 -6.56 6.07 -6.77
CA PHE A 259 -7.49 5.48 -7.75
C PHE A 259 -7.06 4.09 -8.24
N GLN A 260 -6.19 3.43 -7.49
CA GLN A 260 -5.82 2.05 -7.80
C GLN A 260 -6.59 1.17 -6.81
N PRO A 261 -7.38 0.17 -7.27
CA PRO A 261 -7.90 -0.83 -6.35
C PRO A 261 -6.73 -1.38 -5.53
N GLU A 262 -6.97 -1.82 -4.29
CA GLU A 262 -6.05 -2.76 -3.64
C GLU A 262 -5.67 -3.75 -4.73
N PRO A 263 -4.40 -3.78 -5.15
CA PRO A 263 -4.06 -4.71 -6.19
C PRO A 263 -4.56 -6.06 -5.71
N ASP A 264 -5.29 -6.79 -6.56
CA ASP A 264 -5.04 -8.22 -6.67
C ASP A 264 -3.59 -8.39 -7.19
N ALA A 265 -2.61 -7.65 -6.65
CA ALA A 265 -1.19 -7.88 -6.85
C ALA A 265 -1.01 -9.17 -6.11
N VAL A 266 -1.15 -10.22 -6.89
CA VAL A 266 -0.69 -11.54 -6.60
C VAL A 266 0.82 -11.39 -6.36
N ASP A 267 1.18 -11.06 -5.13
CA ASP A 267 2.56 -11.09 -4.69
C ASP A 267 2.86 -12.50 -4.24
N ASP A 268 3.13 -13.35 -5.24
CA ASP A 268 3.55 -14.73 -5.04
C ASP A 268 5.08 -14.87 -4.93
N ARG A 269 5.80 -13.74 -4.81
CA ARG A 269 7.26 -13.76 -4.80
C ARG A 269 7.76 -14.50 -3.56
N VAL A 270 8.74 -15.37 -3.74
CA VAL A 270 9.37 -16.08 -2.63
C VAL A 270 10.13 -15.09 -1.76
N ARG A 271 9.89 -15.12 -0.45
CA ARG A 271 10.53 -14.24 0.54
C ARG A 271 11.94 -14.69 0.86
N ILE A 272 12.82 -13.75 1.17
CA ILE A 272 14.25 -13.97 1.42
C ILE A 272 14.54 -15.01 2.52
N ILE A 273 13.59 -15.19 3.45
CA ILE A 273 13.68 -16.12 4.59
C ILE A 273 13.17 -17.55 4.30
N ASP A 274 12.68 -17.79 3.09
CA ASP A 274 12.23 -19.11 2.67
C ASP A 274 13.33 -20.17 2.83
N ALA A 275 12.94 -21.37 3.27
CA ALA A 275 13.86 -22.46 3.59
C ALA A 275 14.02 -23.48 2.43
N SER A 276 13.19 -23.41 1.39
CA SER A 276 13.17 -24.43 0.35
C SER A 276 14.37 -24.33 -0.60
N PRO A 277 15.08 -25.44 -0.87
CA PRO A 277 16.28 -25.44 -1.71
C PRO A 277 15.98 -25.34 -3.22
N SER A 278 14.71 -25.43 -3.62
CA SER A 278 14.30 -25.56 -5.03
C SER A 278 14.55 -24.31 -5.88
N ARG A 279 14.54 -23.12 -5.26
CA ARG A 279 14.78 -21.84 -5.96
C ARG A 279 15.34 -20.82 -4.97
N PRO A 280 16.52 -20.22 -5.23
CA PRO A 280 17.07 -19.18 -4.39
C PRO A 280 16.10 -17.98 -4.28
N PRO A 281 15.80 -17.48 -3.06
CA PRO A 281 14.79 -16.43 -2.87
C PRO A 281 15.32 -15.02 -3.19
N THR A 282 15.85 -14.80 -4.39
CA THR A 282 16.51 -13.54 -4.80
C THR A 282 15.54 -12.42 -5.19
N SER A 283 14.22 -12.64 -5.09
CA SER A 283 13.18 -11.72 -5.59
C SER A 283 13.18 -10.32 -4.95
N SER A 284 13.75 -10.19 -3.75
CA SER A 284 13.87 -8.94 -3.02
C SER A 284 15.23 -8.26 -3.23
N LEU A 285 16.18 -8.89 -3.92
CA LEU A 285 17.52 -8.35 -4.13
C LEU A 285 17.58 -7.50 -5.40
N GLN A 286 18.34 -6.41 -5.33
CA GLN A 286 18.65 -5.55 -6.46
C GLN A 286 20.16 -5.39 -6.60
N VAL A 287 20.64 -5.37 -7.84
CA VAL A 287 22.02 -4.99 -8.17
C VAL A 287 21.97 -3.60 -8.78
N VAL A 288 22.75 -2.70 -8.20
CA VAL A 288 22.84 -1.29 -8.60
C VAL A 288 24.25 -1.02 -9.07
N ASN A 289 24.43 -0.41 -10.23
CA ASN A 289 25.73 0.08 -10.67
C ASN A 289 26.13 1.25 -9.76
N SER A 290 27.28 1.16 -9.10
CA SER A 290 27.71 2.17 -8.12
C SER A 290 28.08 3.51 -8.76
N ALA A 291 28.50 3.52 -10.02
CA ALA A 291 28.87 4.74 -10.74
C ALA A 291 27.65 5.52 -11.26
N THR A 292 26.62 4.82 -11.77
CA THR A 292 25.43 5.46 -12.36
C THR A 292 24.24 5.54 -11.40
N GLY A 293 24.21 4.71 -10.36
CA GLY A 293 23.06 4.54 -9.47
C GLY A 293 21.90 3.76 -10.11
N GLU A 294 22.07 3.23 -11.32
CA GLU A 294 21.03 2.50 -12.04
C GLU A 294 20.89 1.06 -11.55
N VAL A 295 19.66 0.57 -11.49
CA VAL A 295 19.36 -0.84 -11.19
C VAL A 295 19.62 -1.67 -12.44
N VAL A 296 20.67 -2.47 -12.44
CA VAL A 296 21.09 -3.30 -13.60
C VAL A 296 20.52 -4.72 -13.55
N ARG A 297 20.13 -5.19 -12.37
CA ARG A 297 19.41 -6.46 -12.13
C ARG A 297 18.46 -6.32 -10.94
N GLY A 298 17.41 -7.13 -10.90
CA GLY A 298 16.43 -7.11 -9.80
C GLY A 298 15.34 -6.06 -9.98
N SER A 299 14.62 -6.16 -11.10
CA SER A 299 13.39 -5.39 -11.35
C SER A 299 12.40 -6.21 -12.18
N GLU A 300 11.75 -7.18 -11.55
CA GLU A 300 10.48 -7.70 -12.04
C GLU A 300 9.37 -7.20 -11.10
N GLN A 301 8.58 -6.23 -11.59
CA GLN A 301 7.36 -5.77 -10.92
C GLN A 301 6.27 -6.84 -10.91
N HIS A 302 6.46 -7.94 -11.65
CA HIS A 302 5.51 -9.03 -11.76
C HIS A 302 6.24 -10.30 -11.37
N GLY A 303 5.91 -10.84 -10.19
CA GLY A 303 6.28 -12.22 -9.92
C GLY A 303 5.67 -13.09 -11.00
N THR A 304 6.46 -13.97 -11.61
CA THR A 304 5.95 -15.14 -12.32
C THR A 304 5.35 -16.10 -11.28
N GLY A 305 4.24 -15.69 -10.66
CA GLY A 305 3.37 -16.59 -9.91
C GLY A 305 2.63 -17.47 -10.91
N ALA A 306 2.47 -18.76 -10.59
CA ALA A 306 1.62 -19.61 -11.40
C ALA A 306 0.21 -18.99 -11.42
N LEU A 307 -0.45 -18.96 -12.58
CA LEU A 307 -1.88 -18.71 -12.68
C LEU A 307 -2.59 -19.71 -11.76
N THR A 308 -2.92 -19.28 -10.54
CA THR A 308 -3.62 -20.13 -9.61
C THR A 308 -5.03 -20.31 -10.16
N SER A 309 -5.40 -21.57 -10.42
CA SER A 309 -6.78 -21.91 -10.75
C SER A 309 -7.71 -21.26 -9.72
N SER A 310 -8.83 -20.69 -10.16
CA SER A 310 -9.87 -20.14 -9.26
C SER A 310 -10.43 -21.19 -8.28
N THR A 311 -10.15 -22.48 -8.53
CA THR A 311 -10.50 -23.62 -7.67
C THR A 311 -9.41 -24.09 -6.71
N ALA A 312 -8.18 -23.55 -6.80
CA ALA A 312 -7.11 -23.91 -5.88
C ALA A 312 -7.37 -23.29 -4.49
N GLY A 313 -7.25 -24.10 -3.43
CA GLY A 313 -7.38 -23.60 -2.06
C GLY A 313 -6.38 -22.47 -1.77
N ARG A 314 -6.89 -21.26 -1.54
CA ARG A 314 -6.08 -20.05 -1.28
C ARG A 314 -5.37 -20.04 0.08
N ARG A 315 -5.68 -21.00 0.96
CA ARG A 315 -5.04 -21.11 2.28
C ARG A 315 -3.59 -21.57 2.11
N PRO A 316 -2.60 -20.87 2.68
CA PRO A 316 -1.20 -21.27 2.61
C PRO A 316 -0.99 -22.63 3.29
N LYS A 317 -0.04 -23.41 2.78
CA LYS A 317 0.36 -24.65 3.44
C LYS A 317 1.30 -24.34 4.59
N VAL A 318 1.34 -25.19 5.61
CA VAL A 318 2.26 -25.02 6.74
C VAL A 318 3.73 -25.11 6.30
N GLU A 319 4.03 -25.88 5.25
CA GLU A 319 5.39 -25.97 4.69
C GLU A 319 5.89 -24.67 4.04
N ASP A 320 4.98 -23.75 3.71
CA ASP A 320 5.30 -22.43 3.14
C ASP A 320 5.57 -21.37 4.23
N LEU A 321 5.56 -21.77 5.51
CA LEU A 321 5.67 -20.90 6.67
C LEU A 321 7.02 -21.03 7.37
N VAL A 322 7.43 -19.95 8.03
CA VAL A 322 8.63 -19.91 8.87
C VAL A 322 8.28 -19.26 10.21
N ILE A 323 8.73 -19.86 11.30
CA ILE A 323 8.53 -19.34 12.66
C ILE A 323 9.73 -18.47 13.04
N LEU A 324 9.49 -17.21 13.37
CA LEU A 324 10.49 -16.28 13.90
C LEU A 324 10.38 -16.20 15.42
N SER A 325 11.22 -16.95 16.13
CA SER A 325 11.28 -16.90 17.59
C SER A 325 11.94 -15.59 18.08
N PRO A 326 11.54 -15.07 19.26
CA PRO A 326 12.14 -13.87 19.85
C PRO A 326 13.65 -13.99 20.03
N GLY A 327 14.40 -13.00 19.53
CA GLY A 327 15.84 -12.87 19.69
C GLY A 327 16.71 -13.92 18.98
N ALA A 328 16.12 -14.99 18.44
CA ALA A 328 16.83 -16.04 17.72
C ALA A 328 16.84 -15.73 16.22
N PRO A 329 18.01 -15.42 15.62
CA PRO A 329 18.09 -15.15 14.20
C PRO A 329 17.84 -16.41 13.37
N ILE A 330 17.03 -16.29 12.33
CA ILE A 330 17.05 -17.25 11.23
C ILE A 330 18.12 -16.83 10.25
N ILE A 331 18.97 -17.79 9.87
CA ILE A 331 20.01 -17.60 8.87
C ILE A 331 19.62 -18.35 7.60
N ARG A 332 19.71 -17.67 6.46
CA ARG A 332 19.57 -18.24 5.12
C ARG A 332 20.80 -17.95 4.29
N GLU A 333 21.31 -18.98 3.67
CA GLU A 333 22.35 -18.88 2.66
C GLU A 333 21.70 -18.93 1.29
N ILE A 334 21.97 -17.92 0.49
CA ILE A 334 21.29 -17.68 -0.78
C ILE A 334 22.36 -17.62 -1.86
N ASP A 335 22.27 -18.55 -2.79
CA ASP A 335 23.07 -18.49 -4.01
C ASP A 335 22.59 -17.32 -4.87
N ILE A 336 23.46 -16.33 -5.03
CA ILE A 336 23.22 -15.14 -5.85
C ILE A 336 24.04 -15.15 -7.13
N SER A 337 24.66 -16.28 -7.48
CA SER A 337 25.51 -16.41 -8.67
C SER A 337 24.77 -15.99 -9.93
N SER A 338 23.52 -16.44 -10.11
CA SER A 338 22.67 -16.04 -11.24
C SER A 338 22.31 -14.54 -11.28
N LEU A 339 22.37 -13.85 -10.14
CA LEU A 339 22.08 -12.42 -10.04
C LEU A 339 23.28 -11.57 -10.47
N VAL A 340 24.50 -12.09 -10.30
CA VAL A 340 25.76 -11.38 -10.59
C VAL A 340 26.47 -11.88 -11.84
N ASP A 341 26.05 -13.02 -12.40
CA ASP A 341 26.60 -13.58 -13.62
C ASP A 341 26.35 -12.66 -14.83
N GLY A 342 27.35 -12.56 -15.71
CA GLY A 342 27.33 -11.71 -16.91
C GLY A 342 27.22 -10.20 -16.65
N LEU A 343 27.56 -9.72 -15.45
CA LEU A 343 27.78 -8.30 -15.20
C LEU A 343 29.08 -7.85 -15.91
N GLU A 344 29.07 -6.60 -16.38
CA GLU A 344 30.28 -5.97 -16.94
C GLU A 344 31.28 -5.66 -15.83
N ASP A 345 32.54 -5.42 -16.20
CA ASP A 345 33.57 -5.01 -15.23
C ASP A 345 33.20 -3.66 -14.60
N GLY A 346 33.25 -3.60 -13.27
CA GLY A 346 32.81 -2.42 -12.54
C GLY A 346 32.57 -2.63 -11.05
N GLN A 347 32.04 -1.59 -10.40
CA GLN A 347 31.60 -1.62 -9.01
C GLN A 347 30.07 -1.59 -8.95
N TYR A 348 29.53 -2.47 -8.11
CA TYR A 348 28.11 -2.65 -7.91
C TYR A 348 27.78 -2.70 -6.43
N THR A 349 26.51 -2.45 -6.13
CA THR A 349 25.95 -2.59 -4.79
C THR A 349 24.75 -3.51 -4.83
N ILE A 350 24.77 -4.55 -4.00
CA ILE A 350 23.61 -5.39 -3.73
C ILE A 350 22.85 -4.80 -2.55
N ARG A 351 21.54 -4.61 -2.72
CA ARG A 351 20.64 -4.15 -1.66
C ARG A 351 19.35 -4.93 -1.65
N MET A 352 18.68 -4.94 -0.50
CA MET A 352 17.35 -5.55 -0.35
C MET A 352 16.26 -4.50 -0.52
N ARG A 353 15.27 -4.80 -1.36
CA ARG A 353 14.01 -4.07 -1.42
C ARG A 353 13.07 -4.57 -0.34
N SER A 354 12.41 -3.63 0.32
CA SER A 354 11.36 -3.90 1.30
C SER A 354 10.27 -4.81 0.72
N SER A 355 9.96 -5.89 1.43
CA SER A 355 8.91 -6.85 1.07
C SER A 355 8.01 -7.14 2.26
N GLY A 356 6.70 -6.94 2.10
CA GLY A 356 5.72 -7.28 3.13
C GLY A 356 5.42 -8.78 3.14
N CYS A 357 5.14 -9.34 4.29
CA CYS A 357 4.75 -10.73 4.48
C CYS A 357 3.45 -10.79 5.26
N ARG A 358 2.60 -11.75 4.88
CA ARG A 358 1.53 -12.20 5.75
C ARG A 358 2.14 -12.90 6.96
N TRP A 359 1.57 -12.67 8.12
CA TRP A 359 2.05 -13.25 9.38
C TRP A 359 0.89 -13.53 10.33
N TRP A 360 1.18 -14.34 11.34
CA TRP A 360 0.30 -14.68 12.45
C TRP A 360 1.08 -14.58 13.76
N HIS A 361 0.38 -14.18 14.82
CA HIS A 361 0.92 -14.24 16.17
C HIS A 361 1.04 -15.70 16.63
N GLY A 362 2.14 -16.04 17.27
CA GLY A 362 2.42 -17.41 17.72
C GLY A 362 2.90 -18.33 16.60
N GLU A 363 2.87 -19.62 16.90
CA GLU A 363 3.39 -20.70 16.04
C GLU A 363 2.25 -21.41 15.33
N VAL A 364 2.10 -21.18 14.02
CA VAL A 364 1.12 -21.89 13.19
C VAL A 364 1.80 -23.14 12.63
N GLY A 365 1.79 -24.18 13.45
CA GLY A 365 2.41 -25.47 13.14
C GLY A 365 1.46 -26.49 12.50
N LYS A 366 1.96 -27.72 12.32
CA LYS A 366 1.16 -28.84 11.79
C LYS A 366 0.01 -29.24 12.73
N GLU A 367 0.19 -29.05 14.03
CA GLU A 367 -0.79 -29.42 15.07
C GLU A 367 -2.04 -28.54 15.02
N GLU A 368 -1.87 -27.28 14.62
CA GLU A 368 -2.98 -26.34 14.42
C GLU A 368 -3.58 -26.43 13.02
N SER A 369 -3.03 -27.26 12.12
CA SER A 369 -3.35 -27.22 10.70
C SER A 369 -4.64 -27.97 10.33
N GLU A 370 -5.38 -27.42 9.38
CA GLU A 370 -6.55 -28.04 8.76
C GLU A 370 -6.14 -28.56 7.38
N GLU A 371 -5.95 -29.88 7.25
CA GLU A 371 -5.48 -30.55 6.01
C GLU A 371 -4.05 -30.11 5.59
N GLY A 372 -3.16 -29.89 6.56
CA GLY A 372 -1.79 -29.42 6.31
C GLY A 372 -1.69 -27.96 5.89
N ARG A 373 -2.78 -27.20 6.03
CA ARG A 373 -2.88 -25.77 5.69
C ARG A 373 -3.23 -24.95 6.91
N VAL A 374 -2.95 -23.65 6.84
CA VAL A 374 -3.35 -22.69 7.86
C VAL A 374 -4.88 -22.74 8.03
N PRO A 375 -5.38 -22.76 9.28
CA PRO A 375 -6.80 -22.72 9.58
C PRO A 375 -7.56 -21.62 8.84
N ALA A 376 -8.78 -21.94 8.40
CA ALA A 376 -9.59 -20.98 7.65
C ALA A 376 -9.87 -19.69 8.43
N HIS A 377 -10.06 -19.78 9.75
CA HIS A 377 -10.33 -18.61 10.60
C HIS A 377 -9.14 -17.65 10.66
N LEU A 378 -7.90 -18.17 10.77
CA LEU A 378 -6.67 -17.37 10.71
C LEU A 378 -6.44 -16.73 9.34
N CYS A 379 -6.91 -17.37 8.26
CA CYS A 379 -6.83 -16.83 6.90
C CYS A 379 -7.79 -15.66 6.64
N ARG A 380 -8.80 -15.45 7.50
CA ARG A 380 -9.76 -14.33 7.38
C ARG A 380 -9.32 -13.09 8.15
N ILE A 381 -8.34 -13.22 9.05
CA ILE A 381 -7.81 -12.09 9.80
C ILE A 381 -7.02 -11.20 8.86
N ILE A 382 -7.39 -9.93 8.86
CA ILE A 382 -6.70 -8.87 8.13
C ILE A 382 -5.56 -8.36 9.01
N VAL A 383 -4.34 -8.35 8.46
CA VAL A 383 -3.12 -7.97 9.20
C VAL A 383 -2.38 -6.86 8.46
N THR A 384 -1.65 -6.04 9.21
CA THR A 384 -0.62 -5.17 8.63
C THR A 384 0.57 -6.02 8.17
N PRO A 385 1.36 -5.60 7.17
CA PRO A 385 2.46 -6.41 6.66
C PRO A 385 3.61 -6.48 7.67
N LEU A 386 4.12 -7.68 7.92
CA LEU A 386 5.46 -7.85 8.49
C LEU A 386 6.46 -7.51 7.41
N THR A 387 7.27 -6.49 7.62
CA THR A 387 8.18 -5.98 6.59
C THR A 387 9.57 -6.60 6.75
N LEU A 388 10.03 -7.27 5.71
CA LEU A 388 11.42 -7.71 5.57
C LEU A 388 12.16 -6.67 4.74
N GLU A 389 13.10 -5.97 5.37
CA GLU A 389 13.95 -4.97 4.74
C GLU A 389 15.29 -4.89 5.47
N SER A 390 16.34 -4.56 4.71
CA SER A 390 17.68 -4.37 5.24
C SER A 390 18.24 -3.03 4.79
N GLN A 391 18.92 -2.35 5.70
CA GLN A 391 19.67 -1.13 5.40
C GLN A 391 21.10 -1.43 4.92
N ASP A 392 21.53 -2.68 5.00
CA ASP A 392 22.86 -3.09 4.58
C ASP A 392 22.98 -2.95 3.06
N LYS A 393 24.15 -2.47 2.63
CA LYS A 393 24.54 -2.34 1.22
C LYS A 393 25.84 -3.10 1.05
N LEU A 394 25.83 -4.08 0.16
CA LEU A 394 26.98 -4.95 -0.04
C LEU A 394 27.69 -4.57 -1.33
N GLU A 395 28.96 -4.22 -1.21
CA GLU A 395 29.79 -3.81 -2.34
C GLU A 395 30.33 -5.04 -3.07
N LEU A 396 30.16 -5.03 -4.39
CA LEU A 396 30.56 -6.10 -5.28
C LEU A 396 31.45 -5.48 -6.36
N ARG A 397 32.64 -6.04 -6.58
CA ARG A 397 33.48 -5.70 -7.71
C ARG A 397 33.50 -6.83 -8.73
N VAL A 398 33.33 -6.48 -9.99
CA VAL A 398 33.49 -7.39 -11.12
C VAL A 398 34.73 -6.96 -11.89
N ALA A 399 35.64 -7.90 -12.12
CA ALA A 399 36.86 -7.72 -12.90
C ALA A 399 37.11 -8.98 -13.75
N ASP A 400 37.50 -8.79 -15.01
CA ASP A 400 37.68 -9.87 -15.98
C ASP A 400 36.42 -10.77 -16.11
N GLY A 401 35.23 -10.16 -15.99
CA GLY A 401 33.94 -10.84 -16.04
C GLY A 401 33.65 -11.74 -14.84
N LYS A 402 34.41 -11.62 -13.73
CA LYS A 402 34.25 -12.42 -12.52
C LYS A 402 34.08 -11.55 -11.29
N VAL A 403 33.32 -12.05 -10.32
CA VAL A 403 33.18 -11.42 -9.00
C VAL A 403 34.50 -11.55 -8.25
N ASP A 404 35.07 -10.41 -7.85
CA ASP A 404 36.24 -10.35 -6.99
C ASP A 404 35.82 -10.68 -5.55
N GLN A 405 36.21 -11.87 -5.07
CA GLN A 405 35.89 -12.36 -3.73
C GLN A 405 36.93 -11.94 -2.67
N SER A 406 37.87 -11.06 -3.02
CA SER A 406 38.95 -10.61 -2.11
C SER A 406 38.58 -9.42 -1.21
N MET A 407 37.33 -8.97 -1.25
CA MET A 407 36.82 -7.82 -0.47
C MET A 407 36.29 -8.18 0.91
#